data_AF-A0A432F127-F1
#
_entry.id   AF-A0A432F127-F1
#
_cell.length_a   1.000
_cell.length_b   1.000
_cell.length_c   1.000
_cell.angle_alpha   90.00
_cell.angle_beta   90.00
_cell.angle_gamma   90.00
#
_symmetry.space_group_name_H-M   'P 1'
#
loop_
_entity.id
_entity.type
_entity.pdbx_description
1 polymer ?
#
loop_
_entity_poly.entity_id
_entity_poly.type
_entity_poly.pdbx_seq_one_letter_code
_entity_poly.pdbx_strand_id
1 'polypeptide(L)'
;YYIHKFTATGRDANGIAYVLEAKRLAHFPDDNTSELDKPKLRQYNEGELSRTTSSDYGELLEDGTKILLRGNVQVTQEATGTAPGGSVTSADRMTIKLR
;
A
#
# COMPACT_ATOMS: atom_id res chain seq x y z
N TYR A 1 -5.61 -8.83 17.60
CA TYR A 1 -4.17 -9.05 17.91
C TYR A 1 -3.34 -7.93 17.29
N TYR A 2 -2.06 -7.79 17.67
CA TYR A 2 -1.14 -6.79 17.13
C TYR A 2 0.10 -7.43 16.49
N ILE A 3 0.53 -6.94 15.34
CA ILE A 3 1.78 -7.33 14.67
C ILE A 3 2.65 -6.09 14.54
N HIS A 4 3.91 -6.16 14.97
CA HIS A 4 4.89 -5.09 14.78
C HIS A 4 5.78 -5.40 13.58
N LYS A 5 6.23 -4.36 12.86
CA LYS A 5 7.01 -4.50 11.61
C LYS A 5 6.29 -5.44 10.63
N PHE A 6 5.02 -5.13 10.38
CA PHE A 6 4.16 -5.94 9.52
C PHE A 6 4.65 -5.88 8.07
N THR A 7 4.67 -7.03 7.42
CA THR A 7 4.92 -7.17 5.99
C THR A 7 3.99 -8.24 5.42
N ALA A 8 3.32 -7.92 4.32
CA ALA A 8 2.55 -8.86 3.52
C ALA A 8 2.94 -8.72 2.04
N THR A 9 2.97 -9.85 1.34
CA THR A 9 3.31 -9.92 -0.08
C THR A 9 2.14 -10.52 -0.82
N GLY A 10 1.53 -9.74 -1.71
CA GLY A 10 0.51 -10.21 -2.64
C GLY A 10 1.13 -10.73 -3.93
N ARG A 11 0.53 -11.79 -4.48
CA ARG A 11 1.00 -12.44 -5.71
C ARG A 11 -0.16 -12.65 -6.67
N ASP A 12 0.13 -12.54 -7.96
CA ASP A 12 -0.77 -12.84 -9.06
C ASP A 12 -0.10 -13.83 -10.04
N ALA A 13 -0.69 -14.02 -11.23
CA ALA A 13 -0.16 -14.91 -12.27
C ALA A 13 1.25 -14.52 -12.76
N ASN A 14 1.66 -13.27 -12.57
CA ASN A 14 2.90 -12.69 -13.07
C ASN A 14 3.99 -12.61 -11.99
N GLY A 15 3.69 -13.03 -10.75
CA GLY A 15 4.64 -13.08 -9.65
C GLY A 15 4.20 -12.21 -8.47
N ILE A 16 5.08 -11.35 -7.97
CA ILE A 16 4.76 -10.45 -6.85
C ILE A 16 4.02 -9.24 -7.40
N ALA A 17 2.74 -9.12 -7.06
CA ALA A 17 1.89 -7.99 -7.46
C ALA A 17 2.10 -6.77 -6.55
N TYR A 18 2.29 -7.00 -5.25
CA TYR A 18 2.57 -5.92 -4.29
C TYR A 18 3.27 -6.40 -3.02
N VAL A 19 3.88 -5.45 -2.33
CA VAL A 19 4.38 -5.59 -0.96
C VAL A 19 3.76 -4.48 -0.11
N LEU A 20 3.11 -4.86 0.99
CA LEU A 20 2.53 -3.95 1.97
C LEU A 20 3.30 -4.06 3.27
N GLU A 21 3.90 -2.96 3.70
CA GLU A 21 4.64 -2.84 4.95
C GLU A 21 3.94 -1.84 5.88
N ALA A 22 4.03 -2.05 7.20
CA ALA A 22 3.58 -1.09 8.18
C ALA A 22 4.40 -1.21 9.48
N LYS A 23 4.47 -0.13 10.26
CA LYS A 23 5.10 -0.18 11.58
C LYS A 23 4.35 -1.12 12.52
N ARG A 24 3.03 -1.13 12.42
CA ARG A 24 2.15 -1.99 13.21
C ARG A 24 0.88 -2.28 12.43
N LEU A 25 0.36 -3.49 12.59
CA LEU A 25 -1.00 -3.89 12.24
C LEU A 25 -1.76 -4.20 13.53
N ALA A 26 -2.97 -3.67 13.65
CA ALA A 26 -3.93 -4.03 14.69
C ALA A 26 -5.13 -4.71 14.02
N HIS A 27 -5.41 -5.96 14.39
CA HIS A 27 -6.56 -6.71 13.90
C HIS A 27 -7.59 -6.85 15.03
N PHE A 28 -8.83 -6.47 14.75
CA PHE A 28 -9.95 -6.50 15.67
C PHE A 28 -10.88 -7.65 15.28
N PRO A 29 -10.91 -8.77 16.03
CA PRO A 29 -11.74 -9.92 15.67
C PRO A 29 -13.24 -9.65 15.76
N ASP A 30 -13.64 -8.66 16.58
CA ASP A 30 -15.04 -8.36 16.87
C ASP A 30 -15.78 -7.81 15.64
N ASP A 31 -15.07 -7.07 14.78
CA ASP A 31 -15.62 -6.46 13.56
C ASP A 31 -14.81 -6.81 12.29
N ASN A 32 -13.82 -7.71 12.41
CA ASN A 32 -12.90 -8.13 11.35
C ASN A 32 -12.08 -6.98 10.72
N THR A 33 -11.95 -5.84 11.40
CA THR A 33 -11.21 -4.69 10.86
C THR A 33 -9.71 -4.86 11.09
N SER A 34 -8.90 -4.33 10.17
CA SER A 34 -7.45 -4.28 10.36
C SER A 34 -6.90 -2.89 10.06
N GLU A 35 -6.27 -2.28 11.06
CA GLU A 35 -5.66 -0.96 10.98
C GLU A 35 -4.15 -1.05 10.86
N LEU A 36 -3.55 -0.12 10.13
CA LEU A 36 -2.12 -0.08 9.80
C LEU A 36 -1.53 1.28 10.18
N ASP A 37 -0.43 1.27 10.93
CA ASP A 37 0.33 2.48 11.26
C ASP A 37 1.48 2.69 10.29
N LYS A 38 1.55 3.89 9.69
CA LYS A 38 2.57 4.28 8.71
C LYS A 38 2.72 3.26 7.57
N PRO A 39 1.62 2.91 6.88
CA PRO A 39 1.69 1.92 5.81
C PRO A 39 2.50 2.43 4.61
N LYS A 40 3.19 1.50 3.96
CA LYS A 40 3.88 1.68 2.69
C LYS A 40 3.51 0.52 1.77
N LEU A 41 2.80 0.84 0.70
CA LEU A 41 2.39 -0.10 -0.34
C LEU A 41 3.25 0.11 -1.57
N ARG A 42 3.99 -0.92 -1.99
CA ARG A 42 4.70 -0.94 -3.27
C ARG A 42 3.98 -1.89 -4.22
N GLN A 43 3.57 -1.39 -5.38
CA GLN A 43 2.86 -2.16 -6.41
C GLN A 43 3.77 -2.35 -7.63
N TYR A 44 3.71 -3.55 -8.20
CA TYR A 44 4.44 -3.95 -9.39
C TYR A 44 3.43 -4.32 -10.46
N ASN A 45 3.47 -3.60 -11.58
CA ASN A 45 2.64 -3.90 -12.74
C ASN A 45 3.58 -4.32 -13.87
N GLU A 46 3.22 -5.36 -14.62
CA GLU A 46 4.01 -5.81 -15.76
C GLU A 46 4.21 -4.69 -16.78
N GLY A 47 5.47 -4.46 -17.17
CA GLY A 47 5.82 -3.43 -18.15
C GLY A 47 5.69 -1.99 -17.65
N GLU A 48 5.26 -1.75 -16.41
CA GLU A 48 5.18 -0.42 -15.82
C GLU A 48 6.18 -0.24 -14.67
N LEU A 49 6.43 1.02 -14.34
CA LEU A 49 7.27 1.42 -13.22
C LEU A 49 6.59 1.10 -11.91
N SER A 50 7.36 0.63 -10.93
CA SER A 50 6.82 0.40 -9.59
C SER A 50 6.25 1.70 -9.01
N ARG A 51 5.09 1.58 -8.38
CA ARG A 51 4.43 2.67 -7.68
C ARG A 51 4.51 2.42 -6.19
N THR A 52 4.97 3.42 -5.44
CA THR A 52 4.99 3.37 -3.97
C THR A 52 3.97 4.37 -3.43
N THR A 53 3.05 3.90 -2.61
CA THR A 53 2.11 4.76 -1.87
C THR A 53 2.38 4.65 -0.37
N SER A 54 2.48 5.78 0.32
CA SER A 54 2.63 5.82 1.78
C SER A 54 1.63 6.77 2.40
N SER A 55 1.32 6.59 3.70
CA SER A 55 0.43 7.47 4.45
C SER A 55 0.68 7.35 5.95
N ASP A 56 -0.04 8.14 6.75
CA ASP A 56 -0.01 8.03 8.20
C ASP A 56 -0.77 6.81 8.72
N TYR A 57 -1.94 6.53 8.15
CA TYR A 57 -2.85 5.47 8.59
C TYR A 57 -3.41 4.68 7.42
N GLY A 58 -3.56 3.37 7.62
CA GLY A 58 -4.20 2.46 6.68
C GLY A 58 -5.30 1.63 7.32
N GLU A 59 -6.25 1.18 6.51
CA GLU A 59 -7.32 0.27 6.92
C GLU A 59 -7.56 -0.74 5.79
N LEU A 60 -7.44 -2.04 6.10
CA LEU A 60 -7.78 -3.08 5.15
C LEU A 60 -9.30 -3.24 5.10
N LEU A 61 -9.84 -3.24 3.89
CA LEU A 61 -11.26 -3.34 3.59
C LEU A 61 -11.52 -4.59 2.75
N GLU A 62 -12.78 -5.03 2.72
CA GLU A 62 -13.24 -6.12 1.84
C GLU A 62 -12.33 -7.36 1.97
N ASP A 63 -12.15 -7.83 3.20
CA ASP A 63 -11.31 -8.99 3.56
C ASP A 63 -9.87 -8.90 3.04
N GLY A 64 -9.33 -7.68 2.97
CA GLY A 64 -7.95 -7.43 2.54
C GLY A 64 -7.77 -7.31 1.03
N THR A 65 -8.85 -7.14 0.27
CA THR A 65 -8.77 -6.86 -1.18
C THR A 65 -8.66 -5.36 -1.51
N LYS A 66 -8.91 -4.49 -0.53
CA LYS A 66 -8.71 -3.05 -0.65
C LYS A 66 -8.00 -2.48 0.57
N ILE A 67 -7.33 -1.35 0.37
CA ILE A 67 -6.76 -0.56 1.45
C ILE A 67 -7.22 0.89 1.32
N LEU A 68 -7.71 1.45 2.42
CA LEU A 68 -7.96 2.87 2.58
C LEU A 68 -6.75 3.50 3.29
N LEU A 69 -6.15 4.52 2.66
CA LEU A 69 -5.02 5.28 3.18
C LEU A 69 -5.49 6.69 3.55
N ARG A 70 -5.05 7.18 4.71
CA ARG A 70 -5.48 8.46 5.29
C ARG A 70 -4.29 9.21 5.91
N GLY A 71 -4.26 10.52 5.72
CA GLY A 71 -3.26 11.42 6.27
C GLY A 71 -1.93 11.35 5.51
N ASN A 72 -1.46 12.50 5.02
CA ASN A 72 -0.19 12.65 4.30
C ASN A 72 0.01 11.56 3.23
N VAL A 73 -1.02 11.25 2.44
CA VAL A 73 -0.91 10.22 1.40
C VAL A 73 0.02 10.74 0.32
N GLN A 74 1.07 9.98 0.03
CA GLN A 74 2.07 10.30 -0.99
C GLN A 74 2.22 9.10 -1.92
N VAL A 75 2.02 9.33 -3.21
CA VAL A 75 2.24 8.36 -4.28
C VAL A 75 3.48 8.80 -5.06
N THR A 76 4.50 7.95 -5.10
CA THR A 76 5.68 8.11 -5.94
C THR A 76 5.67 7.06 -7.03
N GLN A 77 5.80 7.47 -8.28
CA GLN A 77 6.02 6.58 -9.41
C GLN A 77 7.44 6.83 -9.93
N GLU A 78 8.24 5.77 -9.98
CA GLU A 78 9.61 5.87 -10.51
C GLU A 78 9.57 6.23 -12.01
N ALA A 79 10.65 6.78 -12.56
CA ALA A 79 10.78 7.13 -13.98
C ALA A 79 11.48 6.02 -14.77
N THR A 80 11.12 5.85 -16.05
CA THR A 80 11.84 4.97 -17.00
C THR A 80 12.93 5.77 -17.70
N GLY A 81 14.17 5.27 -17.67
CA GLY A 81 15.25 5.73 -18.56
C GLY A 81 15.73 7.18 -18.33
N THR A 82 16.15 7.84 -19.41
CA THR A 82 16.79 9.19 -19.42
C THR A 82 15.80 10.35 -19.27
N ALA A 83 14.50 10.08 -19.10
CA ALA A 83 13.49 11.13 -18.92
C ALA A 83 13.53 11.68 -17.48
N PRO A 84 13.68 13.01 -17.27
CA PRO A 84 13.71 13.56 -15.93
C PRO A 84 12.30 13.56 -15.33
N GLY A 85 12.17 12.92 -14.16
CA GLY A 85 11.08 13.18 -13.22
C GLY A 85 10.13 12.01 -13.01
N GLY A 86 10.38 11.22 -11.96
CA GLY A 86 9.30 10.43 -11.35
C GLY A 86 8.19 11.37 -10.88
N SER A 87 6.95 10.90 -10.85
CA SER A 87 5.83 11.73 -10.39
C SER A 87 5.60 11.55 -8.90
N VAL A 88 5.25 12.65 -8.23
CA VAL A 88 4.77 12.64 -6.85
C VAL A 88 3.35 13.21 -6.85
N THR A 89 2.40 12.45 -6.31
CA THR A 89 1.02 12.89 -6.09
C THR A 89 0.71 12.85 -4.61
N SER A 90 0.17 13.94 -4.08
CA SER A 90 -0.23 14.04 -2.68
C SER A 90 -1.75 14.06 -2.55
N ALA A 91 -2.28 13.46 -1.50
CA ALA A 91 -3.70 13.49 -1.15
C ALA A 91 -3.90 13.35 0.36
N ASP A 92 -5.08 13.76 0.86
CA ASP A 92 -5.45 13.50 2.26
C ASP A 92 -5.97 12.07 2.45
N ARG A 93 -6.57 11.50 1.40
CA ARG A 93 -7.21 10.18 1.44
C ARG A 93 -7.16 9.50 0.08
N MET A 94 -6.89 8.19 0.06
CA MET A 94 -6.87 7.38 -1.17
C MET A 94 -7.32 5.96 -0.87
N THR A 95 -8.16 5.38 -1.73
CA THR A 95 -8.50 3.94 -1.67
C THR A 95 -7.82 3.23 -2.84
N ILE A 96 -7.16 2.12 -2.55
CA ILE A 96 -6.43 1.30 -3.53
C ILE A 96 -6.97 -0.12 -3.49
N LYS A 97 -7.26 -0.70 -4.65
CA LYS A 97 -7.53 -2.13 -4.79
C LYS A 97 -6.21 -2.90 -4.84
N LEU A 98 -6.09 -3.89 -3.98
CA LEU A 98 -5.01 -4.86 -3.97
C LEU A 98 -5.35 -5.92 -5.02
N ARG A 99 -4.42 -6.19 -5.94
CA ARG A 99 -4.61 -7.14 -7.04
C ARG A 99 -4.20 -8.54 -6.61
#